data_AF-A0A7K3NIU6-F1
#
_entry.id   AF-A0A7K3NIU6-F1
#
_cell.length_a   1.000
_cell.length_b   1.000
_cell.length_c   1.000
_cell.angle_alpha   90.00
_cell.angle_beta   90.00
_cell.angle_gamma   90.00
#
_symmetry.space_group_name_H-M   'P 1'
#
loop_
_entity.id
_entity.type
_entity.pdbx_description
1 polymer ?
#
loop_
_entity_poly.entity_id
_entity_poly.type
_entity_poly.pdbx_seq_one_letter_code
_entity_poly.pdbx_strand_id
1 'polypeptide(L)'
;MKKKRILFVDDEQHVLDALRRMLHGMRDQWEMSFATSGKRALDILQTSPQDVIVADMRMPGMDGVTLLDEVRSSHPAVIRLVLSGHSDTNTALKSVRHAHQFLLKPCQPGELRAAIERATTLQDIFSNEAVKTVVARIETLPSLPRTYLELMQELRREEPSLRIVGDLINQDMGMSANILKLVNSAFFGLRTHVSSPVHAVNLLGTEIIKALIISLHLFSRFNLDRFPGFSLELLWKHSLTTGLFAKTIAQVEERRPQEIDDCYISGLLHDVGKLLLAANFEQDYQQVLARSRTEQRTVHDMEKEVFSASHAEIGAYLLGLWGLPENVVTAIFSHHTPPAAPLSGFSTLLAVHAANSLEHELVVLNADYAPHPMDTTFLEDSGMGRRIEDWRQACSRRLTEEFHLERENSLR
;
A
#
# COMPACT_ATOMS: atom_id res chain seq x y z
N MET A 1 21.42 1.24 -17.99
CA MET A 1 20.10 1.82 -17.69
C MET A 1 20.18 3.33 -17.84
N LYS A 2 19.06 3.99 -18.21
CA LYS A 2 18.98 5.45 -18.24
C LYS A 2 19.07 5.98 -16.81
N LYS A 3 19.85 7.05 -16.57
CA LYS A 3 19.94 7.67 -15.25
C LYS A 3 18.58 8.25 -14.84
N LYS A 4 18.25 8.12 -13.56
CA LYS A 4 17.03 8.73 -12.98
C LYS A 4 17.30 10.19 -12.64
N ARG A 5 16.36 11.08 -12.97
CA ARG A 5 16.50 12.53 -12.81
C ARG A 5 15.79 13.00 -11.54
N ILE A 6 16.55 13.53 -10.60
CA ILE A 6 16.07 13.88 -9.26
C ILE A 6 16.28 15.37 -9.03
N LEU A 7 15.21 16.09 -8.68
CA LEU A 7 15.25 17.51 -8.35
C LEU A 7 15.11 17.71 -6.84
N PHE A 8 16.10 18.34 -6.21
CA PHE A 8 16.06 18.74 -4.80
C PHE A 8 15.74 20.23 -4.68
N VAL A 9 14.81 20.57 -3.81
CA VAL A 9 14.36 21.96 -3.58
C VAL A 9 14.38 22.28 -2.10
N ASP A 10 15.16 23.27 -1.72
CA ASP A 10 15.31 23.76 -0.35
C ASP A 10 15.84 25.20 -0.43
N ASP A 11 15.30 26.14 0.33
CA ASP A 11 15.72 27.54 0.27
C ASP A 11 17.10 27.78 0.92
N GLU A 12 17.57 26.83 1.72
CA GLU A 12 18.86 26.89 2.38
C GLU A 12 19.96 26.23 1.52
N GLN A 13 20.81 27.05 0.89
CA GLN A 13 21.90 26.57 0.00
C GLN A 13 22.80 25.52 0.67
N HIS A 14 23.08 25.66 1.97
CA HIS A 14 23.93 24.73 2.70
C HIS A 14 23.28 23.35 2.88
N VAL A 15 21.94 23.27 2.94
CA VAL A 15 21.20 22.00 2.95
C VAL A 15 21.32 21.31 1.59
N LEU A 16 21.15 22.04 0.48
CA LEU A 16 21.36 21.49 -0.86
C LEU A 16 22.80 20.98 -1.07
N ASP A 17 23.79 21.72 -0.58
CA ASP A 17 25.19 21.29 -0.67
C ASP A 17 25.47 20.06 0.21
N ALA A 18 24.82 19.95 1.37
CA ALA A 18 24.88 18.75 2.19
C ALA A 18 24.25 17.54 1.48
N LEU A 19 23.07 17.69 0.88
CA LEU A 19 22.42 16.66 0.06
C LEU A 19 23.31 16.22 -1.11
N ARG A 20 23.95 17.17 -1.80
CA ARG A 20 24.89 16.89 -2.89
C ARG A 20 26.08 16.05 -2.43
N ARG A 21 26.70 16.40 -1.29
CA ARG A 21 27.80 15.62 -0.71
C ARG A 21 27.34 14.23 -0.29
N MET A 22 26.20 14.17 0.39
CA MET A 22 25.60 12.95 0.92
C MET A 22 25.27 11.92 -0.17
N LEU A 23 24.74 12.39 -1.31
CA LEU A 23 24.30 11.54 -2.42
C LEU A 23 25.33 11.43 -3.55
N HIS A 24 26.57 11.91 -3.34
CA HIS A 24 27.62 11.89 -4.35
C HIS A 24 27.92 10.48 -4.89
N GLY A 25 27.76 9.44 -4.06
CA GLY A 25 27.92 8.03 -4.46
C GLY A 25 26.89 7.56 -5.50
N MET A 26 25.77 8.27 -5.65
CA MET A 26 24.67 7.90 -6.56
C MET A 26 24.79 8.56 -7.94
N ARG A 27 25.79 9.40 -8.21
CA ARG A 27 25.92 10.18 -9.46
C ARG A 27 26.01 9.34 -10.75
N ASP A 28 26.37 8.07 -10.63
CA ASP A 28 26.42 7.14 -11.77
C ASP A 28 25.03 6.58 -12.12
N GLN A 29 24.09 6.60 -11.16
CA GLN A 29 22.72 6.14 -11.30
C GLN A 29 21.73 7.30 -11.44
N TRP A 30 22.03 8.44 -10.81
CA TRP A 30 21.15 9.61 -10.73
C TRP A 30 21.78 10.86 -11.34
N GLU A 31 20.96 11.58 -12.10
CA GLU A 31 21.23 12.94 -12.54
C GLU A 31 20.50 13.89 -11.59
N MET A 32 21.25 14.64 -10.79
CA MET A 32 20.68 15.43 -9.69
C MET A 32 20.70 16.93 -10.03
N SER A 33 19.52 17.56 -9.92
CA SER A 33 19.31 19.00 -10.05
C SER A 33 18.97 19.61 -8.68
N PHE A 34 19.32 20.88 -8.47
CA PHE A 34 19.13 21.56 -7.19
C PHE A 34 18.54 22.96 -7.42
N ALA A 35 17.52 23.33 -6.66
CA ALA A 35 16.85 24.62 -6.73
C ALA A 35 16.70 25.25 -5.34
N THR A 36 16.99 26.54 -5.22
CA THR A 36 16.86 27.30 -3.97
C THR A 36 15.49 27.95 -3.76
N SER A 37 14.52 27.66 -4.63
CA SER A 37 13.13 28.15 -4.49
C SER A 37 12.18 27.35 -5.37
N GLY A 38 10.89 27.34 -5.01
CA GLY A 38 9.85 26.71 -5.82
C GLY A 38 9.77 27.25 -7.26
N LYS A 39 9.95 28.57 -7.46
CA LYS A 39 10.00 29.16 -8.80
C LYS A 39 11.12 28.58 -9.67
N ARG A 40 12.34 28.49 -9.11
CA ARG A 40 13.47 27.90 -9.84
C ARG A 40 13.26 26.41 -10.13
N ALA A 41 12.59 25.69 -9.25
CA ALA A 41 12.23 24.30 -9.46
C ALA A 41 11.26 24.14 -10.65
N LEU A 42 10.26 25.01 -10.77
CA LEU A 42 9.35 25.02 -11.94
C LEU A 42 10.08 25.37 -13.24
N ASP A 43 11.00 26.33 -13.24
CA ASP A 43 11.83 26.65 -14.42
C ASP A 43 12.66 25.43 -14.88
N ILE A 44 13.17 24.64 -13.93
CA ILE A 44 13.89 23.39 -14.24
C ILE A 44 12.94 22.35 -14.83
N LEU A 45 11.76 22.15 -14.23
CA LEU A 45 10.78 21.17 -14.72
C LEU A 45 10.31 21.47 -16.15
N GLN A 46 10.16 22.75 -16.50
CA GLN A 46 9.81 23.18 -17.86
C GLN A 46 10.89 22.86 -18.91
N THR A 47 12.17 22.84 -18.50
CA THR A 47 13.31 22.69 -19.42
C THR A 47 13.88 21.27 -19.43
N SER A 48 13.72 20.52 -18.34
CA SER A 48 14.21 19.16 -18.19
C SER A 48 13.24 18.32 -17.36
N PRO A 49 12.63 17.26 -17.95
CA PRO A 49 11.71 16.43 -17.20
C PRO A 49 12.43 15.74 -16.04
N GLN A 50 11.77 15.65 -14.89
CA GLN A 50 12.29 14.99 -13.71
C GLN A 50 11.50 13.72 -13.43
N ASP A 51 12.12 12.75 -12.78
CA ASP A 51 11.45 11.52 -12.37
C ASP A 51 10.93 11.66 -10.92
N VAL A 52 11.70 12.34 -10.07
CA VAL A 52 11.37 12.60 -8.66
C VAL A 52 11.70 14.04 -8.30
N ILE A 53 10.83 14.69 -7.52
CA ILE A 53 11.11 15.95 -6.82
C ILE A 53 11.12 15.69 -5.31
N VAL A 54 12.13 16.22 -4.62
CA VAL A 54 12.27 16.23 -3.17
C VAL A 54 12.25 17.68 -2.73
N ALA A 55 11.17 18.12 -2.08
CA ALA A 55 11.00 19.51 -1.68
C ALA A 55 10.95 19.66 -0.16
N ASP A 56 11.60 20.70 0.35
CA ASP A 56 11.33 21.20 1.69
C ASP A 56 9.92 21.77 1.77
N MET A 57 9.33 21.67 2.96
CA MET A 57 7.97 22.11 3.21
C MET A 57 7.86 23.62 3.45
N ARG A 58 8.88 24.25 4.06
CA ARG A 58 8.88 25.67 4.44
C ARG A 58 9.93 26.44 3.66
N MET A 59 9.50 27.00 2.54
CA MET A 59 10.32 27.91 1.76
C MET A 59 9.66 29.29 1.65
N PRO A 60 10.42 30.40 1.66
CA PRO A 60 9.88 31.73 1.47
C PRO A 60 9.31 31.93 0.06
N GLY A 61 8.20 32.69 -0.02
CA GLY A 61 7.51 32.96 -1.27
C GLY A 61 6.61 31.80 -1.69
N MET A 62 7.16 30.84 -2.42
CA MET A 62 6.46 29.61 -2.83
C MET A 62 6.92 28.47 -1.92
N ASP A 63 6.05 28.06 -1.00
CA ASP A 63 6.33 26.96 -0.08
C ASP A 63 6.25 25.59 -0.79
N GLY A 64 6.66 24.52 -0.09
CA GLY A 64 6.65 23.18 -0.64
C GLY A 64 5.24 22.71 -1.03
N VAL A 65 4.21 23.14 -0.31
CA VAL A 65 2.82 22.78 -0.60
C VAL A 65 2.38 23.34 -1.95
N THR A 66 2.59 24.64 -2.14
CA THR A 66 2.25 25.36 -3.37
C THR A 66 3.06 24.83 -4.55
N LEU A 67 4.36 24.61 -4.37
CA LEU A 67 5.20 24.03 -5.41
C LEU A 67 4.67 22.65 -5.85
N LEU A 68 4.39 21.77 -4.89
CA LEU A 68 3.97 20.41 -5.22
C LEU A 68 2.58 20.35 -5.85
N ASP A 69 1.70 21.30 -5.55
CA ASP A 69 0.42 21.44 -6.25
C ASP A 69 0.58 21.90 -7.71
N GLU A 70 1.49 22.85 -7.96
CA GLU A 70 1.86 23.24 -9.32
C GLU A 70 2.52 22.08 -10.10
N VAL A 71 3.42 21.32 -9.46
CA VAL A 71 4.01 20.12 -10.06
C VAL A 71 2.94 19.06 -10.33
N ARG A 72 1.97 18.87 -9.42
CA ARG A 72 0.84 17.96 -9.63
C ARG A 72 0.05 18.34 -10.88
N SER A 73 -0.22 19.62 -11.10
CA SER A 73 -1.01 20.08 -12.26
C SER A 73 -0.22 19.99 -13.57
N SER A 74 1.03 20.47 -13.57
CA SER A 74 1.84 20.63 -14.78
C SER A 74 2.70 19.43 -15.15
N HIS A 75 3.12 18.63 -14.16
CA HIS A 75 4.04 17.50 -14.31
C HIS A 75 3.57 16.32 -13.45
N PRO A 76 2.37 15.79 -13.73
CA PRO A 76 1.65 14.94 -12.79
C PRO A 76 2.40 13.60 -12.56
N ALA A 77 3.20 13.14 -13.54
CA ALA A 77 4.02 11.93 -13.51
C ALA A 77 5.27 12.02 -12.60
N VAL A 78 5.66 13.21 -12.17
CA VAL A 78 6.81 13.39 -11.26
C VAL A 78 6.41 12.90 -9.87
N ILE A 79 7.18 11.98 -9.29
CA ILE A 79 6.96 11.54 -7.91
C ILE A 79 7.39 12.65 -6.95
N ARG A 80 6.50 12.99 -6.03
CA ARG A 80 6.63 14.14 -5.13
C ARG A 80 6.93 13.66 -3.72
N LEU A 81 8.16 13.86 -3.26
CA LEU A 81 8.62 13.57 -1.90
C LEU A 81 8.77 14.88 -1.12
N VAL A 82 8.38 14.86 0.15
CA VAL A 82 8.50 16.02 1.05
C VAL A 82 9.49 15.73 2.17
N LEU A 83 10.35 16.70 2.46
CA LEU A 83 11.13 16.77 3.70
C LEU A 83 10.42 17.72 4.66
N SER A 84 10.02 17.24 5.85
CA SER A 84 9.26 18.04 6.83
C SER A 84 9.93 18.04 8.20
N GLY A 85 9.96 19.20 8.86
CA GLY A 85 10.48 19.36 10.22
C GLY A 85 9.48 19.00 11.32
N HIS A 86 9.99 18.77 12.53
CA HIS A 86 9.17 18.42 13.71
C HIS A 86 8.12 19.49 14.09
N SER A 87 8.31 20.75 13.69
CA SER A 87 7.40 21.87 13.96
C SER A 87 6.25 22.02 12.94
N ASP A 88 6.16 21.15 11.93
CA ASP A 88 5.15 21.21 10.87
C ASP A 88 3.82 20.53 11.23
N THR A 89 3.64 20.26 12.53
CA THR A 89 2.64 19.32 13.03
C THR A 89 1.19 19.71 12.71
N ASN A 90 0.50 18.68 12.21
CA ASN A 90 -0.94 18.49 12.08
C ASN A 90 -1.69 19.30 11.02
N THR A 91 -1.41 20.60 10.83
CA THR A 91 -2.14 21.38 9.81
C THR A 91 -1.47 21.20 8.45
N ALA A 92 -0.15 21.34 8.38
CA ALA A 92 0.55 21.32 7.11
C ALA A 92 0.65 19.89 6.52
N LEU A 93 0.78 18.84 7.33
CA LEU A 93 0.63 17.43 6.91
C LEU A 93 -0.78 17.04 6.43
N LYS A 94 -1.83 17.77 6.88
CA LYS A 94 -3.21 17.61 6.36
C LYS A 94 -3.44 18.40 5.07
N SER A 95 -2.70 19.49 4.89
CA SER A 95 -2.77 20.35 3.71
C SER A 95 -2.01 19.78 2.51
N VAL A 96 -0.95 18.99 2.73
CA VAL A 96 -0.19 18.37 1.64
C VAL A 96 -0.86 17.07 1.19
N ARG A 97 -2.02 17.17 0.54
CA ARG A 97 -2.71 16.01 -0.06
C ARG A 97 -2.00 15.46 -1.31
N HIS A 98 -0.98 16.17 -1.78
CA HIS A 98 -0.40 16.00 -3.12
C HIS A 98 1.02 15.41 -3.11
N ALA A 99 1.60 15.17 -1.93
CA ALA A 99 2.85 14.44 -1.81
C ALA A 99 2.59 12.92 -1.78
N HIS A 100 3.44 12.17 -2.46
CA HIS A 100 3.39 10.72 -2.49
C HIS A 100 3.99 10.11 -1.23
N GLN A 101 4.98 10.77 -0.62
CA GLN A 101 5.64 10.30 0.59
C GLN A 101 6.29 11.45 1.36
N PHE A 102 6.26 11.34 2.70
CA PHE A 102 6.86 12.27 3.64
C PHE A 102 8.06 11.64 4.32
N LEU A 103 9.12 12.42 4.49
CA LEU A 103 10.31 12.07 5.26
C LEU A 103 10.52 13.14 6.33
N LEU A 104 10.86 12.71 7.54
CA LEU A 104 11.09 13.63 8.67
C LEU A 104 12.51 14.18 8.63
N LYS A 105 12.65 15.49 8.87
CA LYS A 105 13.93 16.16 9.14
C LYS A 105 14.26 16.04 10.64
N PRO A 106 15.53 15.73 11.01
CA PRO A 106 16.65 15.45 10.11
C PRO A 106 16.51 14.05 9.46
N CYS A 107 16.64 14.00 8.13
CA CYS A 107 16.54 12.76 7.37
C CYS A 107 17.93 12.14 7.22
N GLN A 108 18.07 10.86 7.57
CA GLN A 108 19.35 10.15 7.44
C GLN A 108 19.67 9.88 5.95
N PRO A 109 20.95 9.87 5.54
CA PRO A 109 21.36 9.60 4.17
C PRO A 109 20.73 8.35 3.56
N GLY A 110 20.72 7.25 4.32
CA GLY A 110 20.15 5.98 3.89
C GLY A 110 18.63 6.03 3.70
N GLU A 111 17.92 6.83 4.48
CA GLU A 111 16.46 6.95 4.40
C GLU A 111 16.03 7.69 3.14
N LEU A 112 16.62 8.85 2.88
CA LEU A 112 16.34 9.61 1.65
C LEU A 112 16.72 8.80 0.42
N ARG A 113 17.89 8.14 0.46
CA ARG A 113 18.33 7.28 -0.63
C ARG A 113 17.31 6.16 -0.90
N ALA A 114 16.93 5.42 0.13
CA ALA A 114 16.00 4.31 -0.01
C ALA A 114 14.61 4.78 -0.50
N ALA A 115 14.15 5.96 -0.08
CA ALA A 115 12.88 6.53 -0.56
C ALA A 115 12.93 6.87 -2.06
N ILE A 116 14.02 7.49 -2.52
CA ILE A 116 14.21 7.79 -3.94
C ILE A 116 14.38 6.50 -4.74
N GLU A 117 15.18 5.54 -4.28
CA GLU A 117 15.35 4.24 -4.94
C GLU A 117 14.00 3.56 -5.12
N ARG A 118 13.20 3.42 -4.05
CA ARG A 118 11.83 2.88 -4.13
C ARG A 118 10.98 3.61 -5.14
N ALA A 119 10.91 4.95 -5.08
CA ALA A 119 10.14 5.75 -6.04
C ALA A 119 10.56 5.47 -7.49
N THR A 120 11.87 5.40 -7.76
CA THR A 120 12.39 5.17 -9.10
C THR A 120 12.23 3.74 -9.59
N THR A 121 12.35 2.74 -8.70
CA THR A 121 12.11 1.32 -8.99
C THR A 121 10.64 1.08 -9.32
N LEU A 122 9.72 1.76 -8.63
CA LEU A 122 8.30 1.67 -8.97
C LEU A 122 8.02 2.24 -10.35
N GLN A 123 8.67 3.32 -10.78
CA GLN A 123 8.52 3.77 -12.17
C GLN A 123 9.00 2.75 -13.21
N ASP A 124 9.91 1.83 -12.83
CA ASP A 124 10.39 0.74 -13.69
C ASP A 124 9.45 -0.48 -13.64
N ILE A 125 8.98 -0.88 -12.45
CA ILE A 125 8.01 -1.97 -12.26
C ILE A 125 6.68 -1.62 -12.95
N PHE A 126 6.24 -0.38 -12.78
CA PHE A 126 5.01 0.17 -13.34
C PHE A 126 5.33 0.89 -14.65
N SER A 127 5.79 0.16 -15.65
CA SER A 127 6.10 0.71 -16.98
C SER A 127 4.87 1.16 -17.77
N ASN A 128 3.66 0.81 -17.30
CA ASN A 128 2.41 1.21 -17.93
C ASN A 128 2.15 2.71 -17.71
N GLU A 129 2.27 3.50 -18.77
CA GLU A 129 2.02 4.94 -18.77
C GLU A 129 0.59 5.31 -18.33
N ALA A 130 -0.39 4.42 -18.52
CA ALA A 130 -1.75 4.63 -18.02
C ALA A 130 -1.81 4.63 -16.49
N VAL A 131 -1.12 3.68 -15.84
CA VAL A 131 -1.03 3.62 -14.37
C VAL A 131 -0.40 4.90 -13.84
N LYS A 132 0.72 5.34 -14.45
CA LYS A 132 1.35 6.62 -14.09
C LYS A 132 0.38 7.78 -14.25
N THR A 133 -0.37 7.83 -15.36
CA THR A 133 -1.35 8.90 -15.62
C THR A 133 -2.48 8.92 -14.60
N VAL A 134 -3.00 7.76 -14.19
CA VAL A 134 -4.07 7.67 -13.19
C VAL A 134 -3.54 8.08 -11.82
N VAL A 135 -2.42 7.52 -11.37
CA VAL A 135 -1.76 7.91 -10.11
C VAL A 135 -1.49 9.41 -10.07
N ALA A 136 -1.00 9.95 -11.17
CA ALA A 136 -0.67 11.35 -11.35
C ALA A 136 -1.90 12.28 -11.20
N ARG A 137 -3.10 11.78 -11.52
CA ARG A 137 -4.40 12.48 -11.34
C ARG A 137 -5.02 12.28 -9.96
N ILE A 138 -4.48 11.42 -9.10
CA ILE A 138 -4.99 11.23 -7.73
C ILE A 138 -4.77 12.53 -6.94
N GLU A 139 -5.86 13.23 -6.66
CA GLU A 139 -5.83 14.51 -5.96
C GLU A 139 -5.60 14.35 -4.46
N THR A 140 -6.08 13.25 -3.90
CA THR A 140 -6.05 12.92 -2.48
C THR A 140 -5.33 11.60 -2.26
N LEU A 141 -4.00 11.67 -2.17
CA LEU A 141 -3.25 10.56 -1.61
C LEU A 141 -3.36 10.63 -0.09
N PRO A 142 -3.78 9.53 0.58
CA PRO A 142 -3.76 9.49 2.03
C PRO A 142 -2.31 9.63 2.49
N SER A 143 -2.04 10.56 3.40
CA SER A 143 -0.73 10.67 4.03
C SER A 143 -0.55 9.52 5.02
N LEU A 144 0.64 8.91 5.03
CA LEU A 144 0.96 7.86 6.00
C LEU A 144 0.65 8.35 7.43
N PRO A 145 0.01 7.52 8.28
CA PRO A 145 -0.27 7.91 9.65
C PRO A 145 1.05 8.21 10.37
N ARG A 146 1.04 9.23 11.23
CA ARG A 146 2.21 9.61 12.05
C ARG A 146 2.75 8.41 12.82
N THR A 147 1.87 7.60 13.39
CA THR A 147 2.22 6.35 14.10
C THR A 147 3.04 5.40 13.24
N TYR A 148 2.74 5.30 11.93
CA TYR A 148 3.53 4.48 11.01
C TYR A 148 4.91 5.07 10.75
N LEU A 149 5.00 6.40 10.53
CA LEU A 149 6.28 7.06 10.31
C LEU A 149 7.21 6.93 11.53
N GLU A 150 6.67 7.13 12.73
CA GLU A 150 7.40 6.99 14.00
C GLU A 150 7.82 5.53 14.24
N LEU A 151 6.94 4.57 13.93
CA LEU A 151 7.25 3.15 13.98
C LEU A 151 8.39 2.81 13.03
N MET A 152 8.35 3.28 11.78
CA MET A 152 9.42 3.04 10.80
C MET A 152 10.75 3.66 11.25
N GLN A 153 10.72 4.82 11.91
CA GLN A 153 11.92 5.43 12.49
C GLN A 153 12.53 4.57 13.59
N GLU A 154 11.71 4.03 14.50
CA GLU A 154 12.18 3.15 15.58
C GLU A 154 12.78 1.84 15.04
N LEU A 155 12.12 1.21 14.06
CA LEU A 155 12.59 -0.05 13.48
C LEU A 155 13.90 0.06 12.69
N ARG A 156 14.36 1.27 12.38
CA ARG A 156 15.61 1.53 11.65
C ARG A 156 16.80 1.79 12.56
N ARG A 157 16.61 1.81 13.88
CA ARG A 157 17.70 1.96 14.85
C ARG A 157 18.56 0.69 14.85
N GLU A 158 19.82 0.84 15.26
CA GLU A 158 20.74 -0.31 15.40
C GLU A 158 20.17 -1.38 16.35
N GLU A 159 19.47 -0.93 17.39
CA GLU A 159 18.75 -1.78 18.35
C GLU A 159 17.27 -1.34 18.42
N PRO A 160 16.38 -1.89 17.58
CA PRO A 160 14.97 -1.53 17.58
C PRO A 160 14.24 -2.12 18.78
N SER A 161 13.36 -1.33 19.41
CA SER A 161 12.59 -1.76 20.59
C SER A 161 11.11 -2.00 20.26
N LEU A 162 10.67 -3.26 20.32
CA LEU A 162 9.26 -3.63 20.14
C LEU A 162 8.34 -3.02 21.21
N ARG A 163 8.89 -2.70 22.38
CA ARG A 163 8.16 -1.97 23.42
C ARG A 163 7.82 -0.55 22.98
N ILE A 164 8.79 0.16 22.41
CA ILE A 164 8.56 1.52 21.88
C ILE A 164 7.52 1.47 20.76
N VAL A 165 7.60 0.48 19.87
CA VAL A 165 6.59 0.28 18.81
C VAL A 165 5.19 0.10 19.39
N GLY A 166 5.02 -0.74 20.41
CA GLY A 166 3.73 -0.92 21.07
C GLY A 166 3.26 0.36 21.79
N ASP A 167 4.17 1.10 22.43
CA ASP A 167 3.85 2.36 23.09
C ASP A 167 3.40 3.44 22.08
N LEU A 168 3.98 3.49 20.89
CA LEU A 168 3.56 4.38 19.80
C LEU A 168 2.13 4.08 19.35
N ILE A 169 1.78 2.80 19.19
CA ILE A 169 0.41 2.39 18.87
C ILE A 169 -0.55 2.79 19.99
N ASN A 170 -0.12 2.61 21.25
CA ASN A 170 -0.91 2.92 22.43
C ASN A 170 -1.27 4.40 22.56
N GLN A 171 -0.54 5.30 21.90
CA GLN A 171 -0.86 6.73 21.86
C GLN A 171 -2.11 7.04 20.99
N ASP A 172 -2.48 6.16 20.07
CA ASP A 172 -3.70 6.25 19.28
C ASP A 172 -4.74 5.24 19.81
N MET A 173 -5.75 5.76 20.52
CA MET A 173 -6.79 4.96 21.16
C MET A 173 -7.61 4.15 20.14
N GLY A 174 -7.91 4.73 18.97
CA GLY A 174 -8.71 4.06 17.94
C GLY A 174 -7.92 2.94 17.26
N MET A 175 -6.65 3.22 16.94
CA MET A 175 -5.74 2.22 16.35
C MET A 175 -5.47 1.07 17.33
N SER A 176 -5.24 1.38 18.61
CA SER A 176 -5.06 0.37 19.66
C SER A 176 -6.29 -0.52 19.82
N ALA A 177 -7.47 0.08 19.90
CA ALA A 177 -8.71 -0.68 20.01
C ALA A 177 -8.93 -1.59 18.79
N ASN A 178 -8.69 -1.10 17.58
CA ASN A 178 -8.85 -1.89 16.35
C ASN A 178 -7.83 -3.02 16.24
N ILE A 179 -6.55 -2.76 16.54
CA ILE A 179 -5.51 -3.80 16.56
C ILE A 179 -5.83 -4.86 17.60
N LEU A 180 -6.17 -4.47 18.83
CA LEU A 180 -6.52 -5.42 19.89
C LEU A 180 -7.79 -6.22 19.55
N LYS A 181 -8.81 -5.57 19.00
CA LYS A 181 -10.02 -6.25 18.52
C LYS A 181 -9.70 -7.30 17.47
N LEU A 182 -8.83 -6.96 16.52
CA LEU A 182 -8.43 -7.86 15.46
C LEU A 182 -7.56 -9.00 15.99
N VAL A 183 -6.53 -8.70 16.79
CA VAL A 183 -5.63 -9.72 17.36
C VAL A 183 -6.39 -10.74 18.20
N ASN A 184 -7.40 -10.29 18.96
CA ASN A 184 -8.22 -11.17 19.78
C ASN A 184 -9.36 -11.85 19.03
N SER A 185 -9.57 -11.55 17.75
CA SER A 185 -10.60 -12.25 16.98
C SER A 185 -10.18 -13.69 16.69
N ALA A 186 -11.17 -14.52 16.40
CA ALA A 186 -10.97 -15.92 16.03
C ALA A 186 -9.96 -16.10 14.88
N PHE A 187 -9.85 -15.07 14.03
CA PHE A 187 -8.89 -14.92 12.95
C PHE A 187 -7.45 -15.36 13.32
N PHE A 188 -6.89 -14.83 14.41
CA PHE A 188 -5.51 -15.14 14.80
C PHE A 188 -5.40 -16.45 15.61
N GLY A 189 -6.52 -17.04 16.02
CA GLY A 189 -6.56 -18.34 16.70
C GLY A 189 -5.74 -18.38 17.99
N LEU A 190 -5.60 -17.24 18.67
CA LEU A 190 -4.77 -17.13 19.86
C LEU A 190 -5.44 -17.79 21.06
N ARG A 191 -4.67 -18.55 21.83
CA ARG A 191 -5.15 -19.18 23.08
C ARG A 191 -5.22 -18.21 24.25
N THR A 192 -4.59 -17.05 24.12
CA THR A 192 -4.45 -16.05 25.18
C THR A 192 -5.00 -14.72 24.73
N HIS A 193 -5.79 -14.08 25.59
CA HIS A 193 -6.30 -12.74 25.35
C HIS A 193 -5.16 -11.72 25.40
N VAL A 194 -5.03 -10.92 24.34
CA VAL A 194 -4.05 -9.85 24.19
C VAL A 194 -4.66 -8.54 24.69
N SER A 195 -4.11 -7.98 25.77
CA SER A 195 -4.64 -6.78 26.42
C SER A 195 -3.82 -5.50 26.16
N SER A 196 -2.68 -5.59 25.47
CA SER A 196 -1.83 -4.43 25.19
C SER A 196 -1.25 -4.44 23.77
N PRO A 197 -1.08 -3.27 23.13
CA PRO A 197 -0.45 -3.19 21.81
C PRO A 197 0.98 -3.73 21.80
N VAL A 198 1.74 -3.56 22.88
CA VAL A 198 3.07 -4.15 23.05
C VAL A 198 3.01 -5.68 22.95
N HIS A 199 2.02 -6.31 23.59
CA HIS A 199 1.83 -7.75 23.48
C HIS A 199 1.45 -8.16 22.05
N ALA A 200 0.56 -7.41 21.38
CA ALA A 200 0.21 -7.65 19.98
C ALA A 200 1.43 -7.59 19.05
N VAL A 201 2.31 -6.60 19.22
CA VAL A 201 3.53 -6.45 18.42
C VAL A 201 4.49 -7.63 18.62
N ASN A 202 4.68 -8.09 19.86
CA ASN A 202 5.55 -9.24 20.13
C ASN A 202 5.03 -10.54 19.53
N LEU A 203 3.71 -10.66 19.38
CA LEU A 203 3.05 -11.87 18.90
C LEU A 203 2.92 -11.91 17.37
N LEU A 204 2.55 -10.79 16.76
CA LEU A 204 2.32 -10.68 15.32
C LEU A 204 3.58 -10.29 14.53
N GLY A 205 4.57 -9.71 15.20
CA GLY A 205 5.73 -9.13 14.53
C GLY A 205 5.42 -7.78 13.88
N THR A 206 6.48 -7.14 13.39
CA THR A 206 6.44 -5.73 12.94
C THR A 206 5.80 -5.56 11.57
N GLU A 207 5.97 -6.51 10.65
CA GLU A 207 5.44 -6.40 9.29
C GLU A 207 3.91 -6.49 9.25
N ILE A 208 3.34 -7.42 10.02
CA ILE A 208 1.88 -7.51 10.17
C ILE A 208 1.34 -6.22 10.79
N ILE A 209 1.97 -5.72 11.85
CA ILE A 209 1.55 -4.48 12.52
C ILE A 209 1.58 -3.29 11.55
N LYS A 210 2.63 -3.14 10.74
CA LYS A 210 2.72 -2.13 9.68
C LYS A 210 1.54 -2.22 8.71
N ALA A 211 1.26 -3.43 8.21
CA ALA A 211 0.17 -3.68 7.29
C ALA A 211 -1.20 -3.35 7.91
N LEU A 212 -1.41 -3.72 9.18
CA LEU A 212 -2.63 -3.40 9.92
C LEU A 212 -2.81 -1.90 10.12
N ILE A 213 -1.75 -1.19 10.50
CA ILE A 213 -1.78 0.27 10.66
C ILE A 213 -2.14 0.94 9.33
N ILE A 214 -1.50 0.51 8.24
CA ILE A 214 -1.79 1.00 6.88
C ILE A 214 -3.25 0.72 6.50
N SER A 215 -3.69 -0.52 6.67
CA SER A 215 -5.03 -0.94 6.27
C SER A 215 -6.09 -0.18 7.07
N LEU A 216 -6.01 -0.19 8.40
CA LEU A 216 -6.93 0.55 9.28
C LEU A 216 -6.94 2.05 8.97
N HIS A 217 -5.77 2.62 8.67
CA HIS A 217 -5.68 4.01 8.26
C HIS A 217 -6.43 4.27 6.96
N LEU A 218 -6.13 3.51 5.90
CA LEU A 218 -6.75 3.66 4.59
C LEU A 218 -8.27 3.54 4.67
N PHE A 219 -8.78 2.50 5.33
CA PHE A 219 -10.22 2.29 5.47
C PHE A 219 -10.89 3.38 6.32
N SER A 220 -10.24 3.89 7.37
CA SER A 220 -10.82 4.98 8.19
C SER A 220 -10.77 6.37 7.54
N ARG A 221 -9.91 6.56 6.53
CA ARG A 221 -9.74 7.87 5.85
C ARG A 221 -10.85 8.19 4.87
N PHE A 222 -11.46 7.18 4.27
CA PHE A 222 -12.47 7.36 3.24
C PHE A 222 -13.86 7.14 3.82
N ASN A 223 -14.69 8.18 3.82
CA ASN A 223 -16.10 8.05 4.16
C ASN A 223 -16.90 7.72 2.89
N LEU A 224 -16.83 6.45 2.48
CA LEU A 224 -17.50 5.93 1.28
C LEU A 224 -18.86 5.30 1.59
N ASP A 225 -19.36 5.40 2.83
CA ASP A 225 -20.66 4.84 3.23
C ASP A 225 -21.84 5.44 2.45
N ARG A 226 -21.63 6.61 1.82
CA ARG A 226 -22.60 7.29 0.95
C ARG A 226 -22.39 7.03 -0.53
N PHE A 227 -21.33 6.31 -0.91
CA PHE A 227 -21.00 6.07 -2.31
C PHE A 227 -21.94 4.99 -2.89
N PRO A 228 -22.77 5.32 -3.89
CA PRO A 228 -23.74 4.37 -4.42
C PRO A 228 -23.07 3.11 -4.96
N GLY A 229 -23.46 1.96 -4.42
CA GLY A 229 -22.95 0.67 -4.87
C GLY A 229 -21.55 0.29 -4.38
N PHE A 230 -20.95 1.04 -3.46
CA PHE A 230 -19.70 0.67 -2.81
C PHE A 230 -19.92 0.48 -1.31
N SER A 231 -19.43 -0.63 -0.75
CA SER A 231 -19.51 -0.89 0.69
C SER A 231 -18.11 -1.06 1.24
N LEU A 232 -17.72 -0.13 2.11
CA LEU A 232 -16.45 -0.17 2.81
C LEU A 232 -16.36 -1.38 3.75
N GLU A 233 -17.46 -1.72 4.41
CA GLU A 233 -17.56 -2.87 5.30
C GLU A 233 -17.34 -4.19 4.54
N LEU A 234 -17.99 -4.36 3.39
CA LEU A 234 -17.82 -5.56 2.56
C LEU A 234 -16.38 -5.67 2.03
N LEU A 235 -15.80 -4.55 1.57
CA LEU A 235 -14.41 -4.53 1.10
C LEU A 235 -13.43 -4.88 2.21
N TRP A 236 -13.65 -4.36 3.42
CA TRP A 236 -12.83 -4.66 4.59
C TRP A 236 -12.90 -6.15 4.94
N LYS A 237 -14.12 -6.71 4.99
CA LYS A 237 -14.34 -8.13 5.25
C LYS A 237 -13.71 -9.03 4.19
N HIS A 238 -13.85 -8.68 2.91
CA HIS A 238 -13.20 -9.36 1.80
C HIS A 238 -11.67 -9.35 1.98
N SER A 239 -11.07 -8.18 2.22
CA SER A 239 -9.63 -8.02 2.38
C SER A 239 -9.08 -8.85 3.55
N LEU A 240 -9.78 -8.83 4.70
CA LEU A 240 -9.41 -9.66 5.85
C LEU A 240 -9.48 -11.16 5.52
N THR A 241 -10.57 -11.61 4.90
CA THR A 241 -10.79 -13.03 4.61
C THR A 241 -9.83 -13.55 3.54
N THR A 242 -9.58 -12.78 2.48
CA THR A 242 -8.57 -13.08 1.46
C THR A 242 -7.17 -13.14 2.08
N GLY A 243 -6.84 -12.24 3.00
CA GLY A 243 -5.62 -12.32 3.80
C GLY A 243 -5.53 -13.63 4.60
N LEU A 244 -6.60 -14.03 5.27
CA LEU A 244 -6.66 -15.28 6.05
C LEU A 244 -6.44 -16.50 5.16
N PHE A 245 -7.06 -16.52 3.99
CA PHE A 245 -6.96 -17.62 3.04
C PHE A 245 -5.56 -17.70 2.48
N ALA A 246 -4.96 -16.58 2.08
CA ALA A 246 -3.58 -16.55 1.60
C ALA A 246 -2.60 -17.06 2.67
N LYS A 247 -2.81 -16.68 3.93
CA LYS A 247 -2.07 -17.19 5.09
C LYS A 247 -2.24 -18.70 5.26
N THR A 248 -3.48 -19.18 5.19
CA THR A 248 -3.84 -20.59 5.38
C THR A 248 -3.23 -21.46 4.27
N ILE A 249 -3.30 -21.00 3.02
CA ILE A 249 -2.66 -21.65 1.87
C ILE A 249 -1.15 -21.77 2.10
N ALA A 250 -0.49 -20.67 2.48
CA ALA A 250 0.95 -20.70 2.76
C ALA A 250 1.33 -21.65 3.92
N GLN A 251 0.47 -21.78 4.94
CA GLN A 251 0.66 -22.72 6.05
C GLN A 251 0.51 -24.18 5.62
N VAL A 252 -0.49 -24.49 4.80
CA VAL A 252 -0.71 -25.83 4.22
C VAL A 252 0.45 -26.23 3.30
N GLU A 253 1.09 -25.25 2.67
CA GLU A 253 2.30 -25.44 1.86
C GLU A 253 3.60 -25.43 2.68
N GLU A 254 3.49 -25.46 4.01
CA GLU A 254 4.62 -25.54 4.97
C GLU A 254 5.68 -24.45 4.72
N ARG A 255 5.23 -23.25 4.31
CA ARG A 255 6.13 -22.15 4.02
C ARG A 255 6.75 -21.59 5.28
N ARG A 256 7.88 -20.89 5.11
CA ARG A 256 8.57 -20.22 6.22
C ARG A 256 7.68 -19.12 6.81
N PRO A 257 7.81 -18.80 8.12
CA PRO A 257 6.99 -17.78 8.77
C PRO A 257 6.93 -16.44 8.02
N GLN A 258 8.07 -15.95 7.53
CA GLN A 258 8.12 -14.71 6.75
C GLN A 258 7.27 -14.77 5.46
N GLU A 259 7.30 -15.89 4.73
CA GLU A 259 6.50 -16.04 3.50
C GLU A 259 5.00 -16.16 3.80
N ILE A 260 4.65 -16.75 4.95
CA ILE A 260 3.26 -16.81 5.44
C ILE A 260 2.77 -15.39 5.76
N ASP A 261 3.59 -14.59 6.43
CA ASP A 261 3.26 -13.20 6.76
C ASP A 261 3.12 -12.35 5.49
N ASP A 262 4.01 -12.53 4.51
CA ASP A 262 3.92 -11.84 3.22
C ASP A 262 2.61 -12.19 2.47
N CYS A 263 2.19 -13.46 2.48
CA CYS A 263 0.90 -13.86 1.90
C CYS A 263 -0.29 -13.22 2.62
N TYR A 264 -0.25 -13.17 3.96
CA TYR A 264 -1.29 -12.50 4.74
C TYR A 264 -1.38 -11.01 4.41
N ILE A 265 -0.24 -10.32 4.43
CA ILE A 265 -0.14 -8.87 4.17
C ILE A 265 -0.64 -8.56 2.75
N SER A 266 -0.21 -9.35 1.75
CA SER A 266 -0.68 -9.18 0.38
C SER A 266 -2.18 -9.36 0.26
N GLY A 267 -2.76 -10.42 0.83
CA GLY A 267 -4.21 -10.63 0.78
C GLY A 267 -4.99 -9.54 1.52
N LEU A 268 -4.47 -9.03 2.64
CA LEU A 268 -5.08 -7.92 3.39
C LEU A 268 -5.09 -6.60 2.61
N LEU A 269 -4.08 -6.36 1.77
CA LEU A 269 -3.86 -5.08 1.12
C LEU A 269 -4.15 -5.10 -0.39
N HIS A 270 -4.49 -6.25 -0.98
CA HIS A 270 -4.56 -6.41 -2.44
C HIS A 270 -5.54 -5.44 -3.12
N ASP A 271 -6.58 -5.06 -2.38
CA ASP A 271 -7.74 -4.35 -2.89
C ASP A 271 -7.76 -2.86 -2.48
N VAL A 272 -6.71 -2.36 -1.82
CA VAL A 272 -6.67 -0.97 -1.33
C VAL A 272 -6.74 0.06 -2.45
N GLY A 273 -6.38 -0.32 -3.68
CA GLY A 273 -6.52 0.53 -4.85
C GLY A 273 -7.97 0.92 -5.16
N LYS A 274 -8.96 0.08 -4.77
CA LYS A 274 -10.39 0.38 -4.96
C LYS A 274 -10.80 1.61 -4.15
N LEU A 275 -10.24 1.78 -2.95
CA LEU A 275 -10.46 2.96 -2.12
C LEU A 275 -9.94 4.23 -2.80
N LEU A 276 -8.75 4.15 -3.40
CA LEU A 276 -8.13 5.27 -4.10
C LEU A 276 -8.94 5.67 -5.33
N LEU A 277 -9.37 4.70 -6.13
CA LEU A 277 -10.17 4.95 -7.33
C LEU A 277 -11.54 5.54 -6.96
N ALA A 278 -12.24 4.95 -5.99
CA ALA A 278 -13.55 5.44 -5.54
C ALA A 278 -13.48 6.86 -4.97
N ALA A 279 -12.43 7.18 -4.19
CA ALA A 279 -12.29 8.47 -3.54
C ALA A 279 -11.86 9.61 -4.48
N ASN A 280 -11.16 9.30 -5.57
CA ASN A 280 -10.58 10.32 -6.46
C ASN A 280 -11.27 10.41 -7.83
N PHE A 281 -12.02 9.38 -8.24
CA PHE A 281 -12.68 9.32 -9.53
C PHE A 281 -14.15 8.89 -9.38
N GLU A 282 -14.92 9.61 -8.56
CA GLU A 282 -16.26 9.20 -8.15
C GLU A 282 -17.19 8.84 -9.32
N GLN A 283 -17.31 9.71 -10.32
CA GLN A 283 -18.19 9.48 -11.47
C GLN A 283 -17.75 8.29 -12.33
N ASP A 284 -16.46 8.23 -12.67
CA ASP A 284 -15.88 7.16 -13.48
C ASP A 284 -15.98 5.81 -12.76
N TYR A 285 -15.76 5.80 -11.45
CA TYR A 285 -15.81 4.57 -10.65
C TYR A 285 -17.25 4.08 -10.42
N GLN A 286 -18.23 4.98 -10.29
CA GLN A 286 -19.65 4.60 -10.33
C GLN A 286 -20.00 3.90 -11.66
N GLN A 287 -19.48 4.40 -12.78
CA GLN A 287 -19.66 3.77 -14.09
C GLN A 287 -19.03 2.36 -14.11
N VAL A 288 -17.82 2.19 -13.58
CA VAL A 288 -17.16 0.88 -13.46
C VAL A 288 -18.04 -0.12 -12.69
N LEU A 289 -18.54 0.27 -11.52
CA LEU A 289 -19.37 -0.62 -10.69
C LEU A 289 -20.71 -0.93 -11.36
N ALA A 290 -21.35 0.05 -12.01
CA ALA A 290 -22.60 -0.16 -12.74
C ALA A 290 -22.40 -1.13 -13.92
N ARG A 291 -21.35 -0.93 -14.72
CA ARG A 291 -21.04 -1.78 -15.88
C ARG A 291 -20.67 -3.20 -15.47
N SER A 292 -19.88 -3.36 -14.41
CA SER A 292 -19.53 -4.68 -13.87
C SER A 292 -20.77 -5.51 -13.56
N ARG A 293 -21.80 -4.89 -12.96
CA ARG A 293 -23.09 -5.54 -12.64
C ARG A 293 -23.91 -5.83 -13.88
N THR A 294 -24.03 -4.90 -14.82
CA THR A 294 -24.86 -5.08 -16.03
C THR A 294 -24.25 -6.06 -17.03
N GLU A 295 -22.93 -6.05 -17.19
CA GLU A 295 -22.19 -6.90 -18.13
C GLU A 295 -21.75 -8.23 -17.52
N GLN A 296 -21.89 -8.40 -16.19
CA GLN A 296 -21.46 -9.60 -15.46
C GLN A 296 -19.97 -9.91 -15.67
N ARG A 297 -19.14 -8.86 -15.60
CA ARG A 297 -17.68 -8.92 -15.74
C ARG A 297 -17.00 -8.39 -14.48
N THR A 298 -15.75 -8.78 -14.27
CA THR A 298 -15.02 -8.40 -13.05
C THR A 298 -14.82 -6.88 -12.98
N VAL A 299 -14.74 -6.34 -11.77
CA VAL A 299 -14.40 -4.92 -11.56
C VAL A 299 -13.07 -4.58 -12.20
N HIS A 300 -12.08 -5.48 -12.09
CA HIS A 300 -10.77 -5.37 -12.74
C HIS A 300 -10.89 -5.10 -14.25
N ASP A 301 -11.70 -5.88 -14.97
CA ASP A 301 -11.83 -5.73 -16.42
C ASP A 301 -12.48 -4.39 -16.80
N MET A 302 -13.46 -3.96 -16.00
CA MET A 302 -14.13 -2.67 -16.18
C MET A 302 -13.18 -1.49 -15.91
N GLU A 303 -12.35 -1.58 -14.88
CA GLU A 303 -11.32 -0.58 -14.59
C GLU A 303 -10.30 -0.48 -15.73
N LYS A 304 -9.84 -1.61 -16.27
CA LYS A 304 -8.93 -1.64 -17.42
C LYS A 304 -9.52 -0.93 -18.63
N GLU A 305 -10.83 -1.03 -18.86
CA GLU A 305 -11.48 -0.32 -19.96
C GLU A 305 -11.66 1.18 -19.69
N VAL A 306 -12.04 1.57 -18.47
CA VAL A 306 -12.32 2.98 -18.14
C VAL A 306 -11.04 3.78 -17.89
N PHE A 307 -10.08 3.20 -17.16
CA PHE A 307 -8.87 3.89 -16.70
C PHE A 307 -7.59 3.44 -17.42
N SER A 308 -7.64 2.36 -18.22
CA SER A 308 -6.43 1.69 -18.74
C SER A 308 -5.46 1.21 -17.64
N ALA A 309 -5.96 1.16 -16.40
CA ALA A 309 -5.29 0.75 -15.18
C ALA A 309 -6.33 0.09 -14.25
N SER A 310 -5.87 -0.72 -13.32
CA SER A 310 -6.70 -1.46 -12.35
C SER A 310 -6.33 -1.09 -10.92
N HIS A 311 -7.25 -1.34 -9.99
CA HIS A 311 -6.98 -1.14 -8.56
C HIS A 311 -5.76 -1.94 -8.09
N ALA A 312 -5.50 -3.12 -8.65
CA ALA A 312 -4.32 -3.94 -8.33
C ALA A 312 -3.02 -3.16 -8.59
N GLU A 313 -2.94 -2.52 -9.76
CA GLU A 313 -1.78 -1.71 -10.15
C GLU A 313 -1.68 -0.44 -9.31
N ILE A 314 -2.78 0.27 -9.11
CA ILE A 314 -2.79 1.53 -8.34
C ILE A 314 -2.46 1.29 -6.86
N GLY A 315 -3.01 0.23 -6.27
CA GLY A 315 -2.76 -0.18 -4.90
C GLY A 315 -1.32 -0.62 -4.69
N ALA A 316 -0.80 -1.51 -5.55
CA ALA A 316 0.59 -1.94 -5.50
C ALA A 316 1.57 -0.76 -5.64
N TYR A 317 1.27 0.20 -6.52
CA TYR A 317 2.09 1.39 -6.70
C TYR A 317 2.18 2.21 -5.40
N LEU A 318 1.03 2.48 -4.76
CA LEU A 318 1.00 3.22 -3.49
C LEU A 318 1.76 2.49 -2.37
N LEU A 319 1.51 1.19 -2.22
CA LEU A 319 2.14 0.39 -1.16
C LEU A 319 3.64 0.27 -1.37
N GLY A 320 4.10 0.17 -2.62
CA GLY A 320 5.52 0.23 -2.94
C GLY A 320 6.16 1.54 -2.51
N LEU A 321 5.50 2.68 -2.71
CA LEU A 321 6.01 3.99 -2.25
C LEU A 321 6.14 4.02 -0.73
N TRP A 322 5.21 3.36 -0.03
CA TRP A 322 5.19 3.25 1.42
C TRP A 322 6.20 2.26 2.00
N GLY A 323 6.94 1.57 1.12
CA GLY A 323 8.05 0.71 1.49
C GLY A 323 7.65 -0.69 1.89
N LEU A 324 6.51 -1.18 1.41
CA LEU A 324 6.16 -2.60 1.56
C LEU A 324 7.18 -3.47 0.80
N PRO A 325 7.42 -4.71 1.27
CA PRO A 325 8.33 -5.65 0.60
C PRO A 325 7.97 -5.87 -0.87
N GLU A 326 8.99 -6.04 -1.72
CA GLU A 326 8.82 -6.20 -3.18
C GLU A 326 7.91 -7.38 -3.52
N ASN A 327 8.09 -8.53 -2.87
CA ASN A 327 7.25 -9.71 -3.06
C ASN A 327 5.77 -9.46 -2.71
N VAL A 328 5.50 -8.64 -1.68
CA VAL A 328 4.14 -8.22 -1.33
C VAL A 328 3.56 -7.34 -2.43
N VAL A 329 4.32 -6.34 -2.88
CA VAL A 329 3.91 -5.38 -3.92
C VAL A 329 3.65 -6.10 -5.25
N THR A 330 4.55 -6.99 -5.68
CA THR A 330 4.40 -7.77 -6.92
C THR A 330 3.20 -8.73 -6.84
N ALA A 331 2.97 -9.36 -5.69
CA ALA A 331 1.79 -10.20 -5.51
C ALA A 331 0.50 -9.38 -5.65
N ILE A 332 0.42 -8.20 -5.04
CA ILE A 332 -0.73 -7.30 -5.17
C ILE A 332 -0.87 -6.81 -6.62
N PHE A 333 0.23 -6.49 -7.29
CA PHE A 333 0.21 -5.99 -8.67
C PHE A 333 -0.44 -6.98 -9.65
N SER A 334 -0.10 -8.26 -9.53
CA SER A 334 -0.47 -9.31 -10.50
C SER A 334 -1.60 -10.23 -10.03
N HIS A 335 -2.22 -10.00 -8.87
CA HIS A 335 -3.16 -10.96 -8.29
C HIS A 335 -4.38 -11.28 -9.17
N HIS A 336 -4.75 -10.38 -10.09
CA HIS A 336 -5.82 -10.61 -11.07
C HIS A 336 -5.35 -11.17 -12.41
N THR A 337 -4.12 -10.82 -12.83
CA THR A 337 -3.53 -11.25 -14.10
C THR A 337 -2.11 -11.73 -13.82
N PRO A 338 -1.94 -12.98 -13.38
CA PRO A 338 -0.62 -13.56 -13.20
C PRO A 338 0.19 -13.50 -14.51
N PRO A 339 1.53 -13.36 -14.44
CA PRO A 339 2.35 -13.31 -15.65
C PRO A 339 2.28 -14.64 -16.39
N ALA A 340 2.28 -14.59 -17.73
CA ALA A 340 2.27 -15.78 -18.59
C ALA A 340 3.56 -16.62 -18.49
N ALA A 341 4.64 -16.07 -17.95
CA ALA A 341 5.86 -16.82 -17.71
C ALA A 341 5.67 -17.70 -16.46
N PRO A 342 5.95 -19.01 -16.53
CA PRO A 342 5.72 -19.91 -15.41
C PRO A 342 6.60 -19.53 -14.21
N LEU A 343 5.94 -19.24 -13.09
CA LEU A 343 6.59 -19.24 -11.78
C LEU A 343 6.67 -20.70 -11.33
N SER A 344 7.87 -21.24 -11.16
CA SER A 344 8.02 -22.62 -10.69
C SER A 344 7.73 -22.71 -9.20
N GLY A 345 6.71 -23.49 -8.83
CA GLY A 345 6.34 -23.78 -7.46
C GLY A 345 5.54 -22.67 -6.76
N PHE A 346 5.55 -22.74 -5.43
CA PHE A 346 4.81 -21.80 -4.58
C PHE A 346 5.35 -20.37 -4.67
N SER A 347 4.45 -19.38 -4.70
CA SER A 347 4.79 -17.97 -4.56
C SER A 347 3.70 -17.20 -3.78
N THR A 348 4.05 -16.04 -3.24
CA THR A 348 3.10 -15.13 -2.60
C THR A 348 1.96 -14.73 -3.55
N LEU A 349 2.30 -14.45 -4.81
CA LEU A 349 1.31 -14.14 -5.86
C LEU A 349 0.29 -15.29 -6.02
N LEU A 350 0.79 -16.52 -6.09
CA LEU A 350 -0.05 -17.70 -6.25
C LEU A 350 -1.03 -17.87 -5.08
N ALA A 351 -0.53 -17.72 -3.85
CA ALA A 351 -1.38 -17.83 -2.67
C ALA A 351 -2.48 -16.75 -2.66
N VAL A 352 -2.15 -15.51 -3.02
CA VAL A 352 -3.10 -14.39 -3.03
C VAL A 352 -4.13 -14.53 -4.15
N HIS A 353 -3.71 -14.94 -5.34
CA HIS A 353 -4.60 -15.21 -6.46
C HIS A 353 -5.60 -16.32 -6.12
N ALA A 354 -5.11 -17.47 -5.63
CA ALA A 354 -5.96 -18.57 -5.21
C ALA A 354 -6.89 -18.19 -4.05
N ALA A 355 -6.39 -17.44 -3.06
CA ALA A 355 -7.17 -16.96 -1.92
C ALA A 355 -8.32 -16.06 -2.35
N ASN A 356 -8.09 -15.12 -3.25
CA ASN A 356 -9.12 -14.19 -3.74
C ASN A 356 -10.24 -14.95 -4.47
N SER A 357 -9.90 -15.92 -5.32
CA SER A 357 -10.90 -16.77 -5.98
C SER A 357 -11.66 -17.66 -5.00
N LEU A 358 -10.97 -18.27 -4.03
CA LEU A 358 -11.61 -19.11 -3.01
C LEU A 358 -12.51 -18.30 -2.06
N GLU A 359 -12.18 -17.05 -1.76
CA GLU A 359 -13.03 -16.17 -0.96
C GLU A 359 -14.36 -15.90 -1.67
N HIS A 360 -14.31 -15.54 -2.95
CA HIS A 360 -15.52 -15.36 -3.76
C HIS A 360 -16.33 -16.66 -3.91
N GLU A 361 -15.68 -17.82 -3.94
CA GLU A 361 -16.34 -19.13 -3.99
C GLU A 361 -17.04 -19.48 -2.66
N LEU A 362 -16.38 -19.25 -1.53
CA LEU A 362 -16.80 -19.79 -0.23
C LEU A 362 -17.66 -18.84 0.62
N VAL A 363 -17.47 -17.53 0.48
CA VAL A 363 -18.09 -16.53 1.39
C VAL A 363 -19.26 -15.82 0.72
N VAL A 364 -19.24 -15.68 -0.62
CA VAL A 364 -20.22 -14.94 -1.44
C VAL A 364 -20.69 -13.66 -0.74
N LEU A 365 -19.77 -12.70 -0.58
CA LEU A 365 -20.06 -11.44 0.10
C LEU A 365 -21.00 -10.52 -0.69
N ASN A 366 -21.02 -10.64 -2.03
CA ASN A 366 -21.88 -9.83 -2.88
C ASN A 366 -22.28 -10.59 -4.15
N ALA A 367 -23.54 -11.03 -4.22
CA ALA A 367 -24.06 -11.85 -5.31
C ALA A 367 -24.15 -11.10 -6.66
N ASP A 368 -24.08 -9.77 -6.65
CA ASP A 368 -24.22 -8.94 -7.85
C ASP A 368 -22.90 -8.74 -8.61
N TYR A 369 -21.76 -9.18 -8.04
CA TYR A 369 -20.45 -9.06 -8.68
C TYR A 369 -20.02 -10.38 -9.30
N ALA A 370 -19.45 -10.30 -10.51
CA ALA A 370 -18.79 -11.44 -11.12
C ALA A 370 -17.62 -11.88 -10.22
N PRO A 371 -17.57 -13.16 -9.81
CA PRO A 371 -16.48 -13.67 -8.99
C PRO A 371 -15.17 -13.59 -9.77
N HIS A 372 -14.06 -13.39 -9.07
CA HIS A 372 -12.75 -13.47 -9.71
C HIS A 372 -12.44 -14.92 -10.10
N PRO A 373 -12.35 -15.27 -11.40
CA PRO A 373 -12.10 -16.64 -11.82
C PRO A 373 -10.70 -17.07 -11.40
N MET A 374 -10.58 -18.31 -10.94
CA MET A 374 -9.28 -18.92 -10.66
C MET A 374 -8.58 -19.26 -11.99
N ASP A 375 -7.38 -18.75 -12.18
CA ASP A 375 -6.53 -19.09 -13.33
C ASP A 375 -5.90 -20.47 -13.12
N THR A 376 -6.65 -21.50 -13.50
CA THR A 376 -6.20 -22.90 -13.43
C THR A 376 -4.95 -23.17 -14.26
N THR A 377 -4.74 -22.45 -15.37
CA THR A 377 -3.56 -22.64 -16.23
C THR A 377 -2.32 -22.18 -15.51
N PHE A 378 -2.37 -20.99 -14.90
CA PHE A 378 -1.28 -20.48 -14.06
C PHE A 378 -0.96 -21.41 -12.88
N LEU A 379 -1.97 -21.97 -12.23
CA LEU A 379 -1.77 -22.92 -11.13
C LEU A 379 -1.20 -24.27 -11.61
N GLU A 380 -1.59 -24.75 -12.78
CA GLU A 380 -1.02 -25.96 -13.39
C GLU A 380 0.43 -25.75 -13.82
N ASP A 381 0.73 -24.63 -14.48
CA ASP A 381 2.07 -24.27 -14.95
C ASP A 381 3.06 -24.06 -13.79
N SER A 382 2.57 -23.64 -12.62
CA SER A 382 3.37 -23.56 -11.39
C SER A 382 3.57 -24.90 -10.69
N GLY A 383 2.90 -25.97 -11.14
CA GLY A 383 2.95 -27.31 -10.54
C GLY A 383 2.06 -27.47 -9.30
N MET A 384 1.21 -26.49 -9.01
CA MET A 384 0.40 -26.43 -7.79
C MET A 384 -1.09 -26.72 -8.02
N GLY A 385 -1.55 -26.87 -9.27
CA GLY A 385 -2.97 -27.06 -9.61
C GLY A 385 -3.66 -28.22 -8.89
N ARG A 386 -2.93 -29.28 -8.53
CA ARG A 386 -3.49 -30.41 -7.75
C ARG A 386 -3.80 -30.08 -6.29
N ARG A 387 -3.27 -28.97 -5.76
CA ARG A 387 -3.43 -28.54 -4.35
C ARG A 387 -4.67 -27.69 -4.11
N ILE A 388 -5.38 -27.28 -5.16
CA ILE A 388 -6.57 -26.40 -5.07
C ILE A 388 -7.62 -26.96 -4.11
N GLU A 389 -7.89 -28.26 -4.17
CA GLU A 389 -8.89 -28.89 -3.30
C GLU A 389 -8.44 -28.92 -1.83
N ASP A 390 -7.15 -29.17 -1.56
CA ASP A 390 -6.60 -29.10 -0.20
C ASP A 390 -6.74 -27.69 0.38
N TRP A 391 -6.46 -26.67 -0.44
CA TRP A 391 -6.61 -25.26 -0.06
C TRP A 391 -8.05 -24.90 0.21
N ARG A 392 -8.99 -25.30 -0.66
CA ARG A 392 -10.44 -25.10 -0.48
C ARG A 392 -10.91 -25.68 0.85
N GLN A 393 -10.52 -26.92 1.16
CA GLN A 393 -10.89 -27.56 2.42
C GLN A 393 -10.26 -26.89 3.65
N ALA A 394 -9.01 -26.44 3.56
CA ALA A 394 -8.35 -25.71 4.64
C ALA A 394 -9.04 -24.36 4.90
N CYS A 395 -9.32 -23.59 3.85
CA CYS A 395 -10.01 -22.30 3.95
C CYS A 395 -11.45 -22.44 4.47
N SER A 396 -12.18 -23.46 4.02
CA SER A 396 -13.55 -23.75 4.50
C SER A 396 -13.59 -24.11 5.99
N ARG A 397 -12.64 -24.95 6.46
CA ARG A 397 -12.49 -25.25 7.90
C ARG A 397 -12.23 -23.98 8.69
N ARG A 398 -11.35 -23.11 8.19
CA ARG A 398 -10.99 -21.87 8.86
C ARG A 398 -12.16 -20.89 9.01
N LEU A 399 -12.99 -20.75 7.97
CA LEU A 399 -14.24 -19.97 8.05
C LEU A 399 -15.18 -20.50 9.15
N THR A 400 -15.32 -21.83 9.22
CA THR A 400 -16.22 -22.48 10.18
C THR A 400 -15.78 -22.22 11.62
N GLU A 401 -14.47 -22.28 11.90
CA GLU A 401 -13.90 -21.92 13.20
C GLU A 401 -14.20 -20.46 13.58
N GLU A 402 -14.12 -19.53 12.62
CA GLU A 402 -14.39 -18.11 12.82
C GLU A 402 -15.87 -17.84 13.18
N PHE A 403 -16.81 -18.39 12.41
CA PHE A 403 -18.25 -18.21 12.66
C PHE A 403 -18.72 -18.83 13.98
N HIS A 404 -18.12 -19.94 14.42
CA HIS A 404 -18.46 -20.56 15.71
C HIS A 404 -18.01 -19.68 16.90
N LEU A 405 -16.82 -19.09 16.82
CA LEU A 405 -16.27 -18.26 17.89
C LEU A 405 -16.92 -16.86 17.98
N GLU A 406 -17.35 -16.27 16.86
CA GLU A 406 -18.11 -15.00 16.87
C GLU A 406 -19.49 -15.13 17.53
N ARG A 407 -20.15 -16.30 17.38
CA ARG A 407 -21.42 -16.60 18.07
C ARG A 407 -21.25 -16.76 19.57
N GLU A 408 -20.16 -17.39 20.03
CA GLU A 408 -19.89 -17.56 21.47
C GLU A 408 -19.53 -16.23 22.15
N ASN A 409 -18.80 -15.34 21.47
CA ASN A 409 -18.42 -14.02 22.00
C ASN A 409 -19.56 -13.00 21.99
N SER A 410 -20.58 -13.16 21.13
CA SER A 410 -21.76 -12.28 21.12
C SER A 410 -22.82 -12.65 22.18
N LEU A 411 -22.66 -13.81 22.83
CA LEU A 411 -23.53 -14.32 23.89
C LEU A 411 -22.95 -14.07 25.30
N ARG A 412 -21.79 -13.43 25.40
CA ARG A 412 -21.14 -12.97 26.64
C ARG A 412 -21.07 -11.46 26.65
#